data_AF-A0A3D4CI40-F1
#
_entry.id   AF-A0A3D4CI40-F1
#
_cell.length_a   1.000
_cell.length_b   1.000
_cell.length_c   1.000
_cell.angle_alpha   90.00
_cell.angle_beta   90.00
_cell.angle_gamma   90.00
#
_symmetry.space_group_name_H-M   'P 1'
#
loop_
_entity.id
_entity.type
_entity.pdbx_description
1 polymer ?
#
loop_
_entity_poly.entity_id
_entity_poly.type
_entity_poly.pdbx_seq_one_letter_code
_entity_poly.pdbx_strand_id
1 'polypeptide(L)'
;MNRIIYIFFTLFIIISCGDQPGKDEKKETKLPISDTLLKPSHIDENKSVIIAPKSEKEQIESFTQNGITLTPYNNQITEKATLKLETETFLEGENQLSFSVSGIENYHIFVFLNGALYQANQNKVSLDLLDGNNLMVCFLTDENFTIVKQPSGIILKNIILGNHDDYFNEKQPHLLYFSPNKYSENLDFLLINTNLENHNFKVKATIDNTDFIITKWMAYQISGLKKGEHSVRLQLLDENNRLIDGPFNDSGVNLFRID
;
A
#
# COMPACT_ATOMS: atom_id res chain seq x y z
N MET A 1 -10.76 -37.01 -47.56
CA MET A 1 -10.20 -38.21 -48.25
C MET A 1 -8.94 -37.76 -48.97
N ASN A 2 -7.72 -38.25 -48.76
CA ASN A 2 -7.18 -39.40 -48.03
C ASN A 2 -5.83 -39.01 -47.41
N ARG A 3 -5.54 -39.60 -46.25
CA ARG A 3 -4.23 -39.62 -45.56
C ARG A 3 -3.23 -40.48 -46.35
N ILE A 4 -1.93 -40.31 -46.10
CA ILE A 4 -0.96 -41.38 -45.81
C ILE A 4 0.36 -40.76 -45.30
N ILE A 5 0.88 -41.34 -44.22
CA ILE A 5 2.15 -41.10 -43.51
C ILE A 5 3.10 -42.26 -43.85
N TYR A 6 4.41 -42.02 -44.04
CA TYR A 6 5.56 -42.91 -43.73
C TYR A 6 6.84 -42.04 -43.81
N ILE A 7 7.62 -41.74 -42.76
CA ILE A 7 8.57 -42.52 -41.92
C ILE A 7 9.81 -43.06 -42.69
N PHE A 8 10.95 -42.43 -42.34
CA PHE A 8 12.37 -42.87 -42.28
C PHE A 8 13.09 -43.50 -43.49
N PHE A 9 14.25 -42.91 -43.85
CA PHE A 9 15.50 -43.66 -43.99
C PHE A 9 16.75 -42.77 -43.81
N THR A 10 17.57 -43.15 -42.83
CA THR A 10 18.91 -42.63 -42.48
C THR A 10 19.96 -42.92 -43.55
N LEU A 11 20.98 -42.06 -43.68
CA LEU A 11 22.31 -42.50 -44.13
C LEU A 11 23.41 -41.94 -43.22
N PHE A 12 24.18 -42.89 -42.68
CA PHE A 12 25.34 -42.76 -41.79
C PHE A 12 26.61 -42.63 -42.64
N ILE A 13 27.54 -41.73 -42.29
CA ILE A 13 28.99 -41.90 -42.54
C ILE A 13 29.78 -41.48 -41.30
N ILE A 14 30.22 -42.51 -40.58
CA ILE A 14 31.34 -42.69 -39.63
C ILE A 14 32.69 -42.32 -40.32
N ILE A 15 33.78 -41.83 -39.71
CA ILE A 15 34.75 -42.35 -38.71
C ILE A 15 35.73 -41.17 -38.46
N SER A 16 36.20 -40.80 -37.25
CA SER A 16 37.43 -41.36 -36.66
C SER A 16 37.80 -40.75 -35.30
N CYS A 17 38.30 -41.62 -34.42
CA CYS A 17 38.91 -41.46 -33.09
C CYS A 17 40.02 -40.39 -33.01
N GLY A 18 40.42 -39.86 -31.85
CA GLY A 18 40.12 -40.15 -30.45
C GLY A 18 41.22 -39.55 -29.57
N ASP A 19 40.90 -39.15 -28.35
CA ASP A 19 41.67 -39.43 -27.11
C ASP A 19 41.04 -38.69 -25.91
N GLN A 20 40.86 -39.42 -24.81
CA GLN A 20 40.64 -38.91 -23.46
C GLN A 20 41.85 -39.35 -22.61
N PRO A 21 42.31 -38.56 -21.63
CA PRO A 21 41.76 -38.76 -20.27
C PRO A 21 41.77 -37.51 -19.36
N GLY A 22 41.05 -37.61 -18.24
CA GLY A 22 41.42 -36.90 -16.99
C GLY A 22 40.31 -36.07 -16.34
N LYS A 23 39.65 -36.65 -15.33
CA LYS A 23 38.88 -35.92 -14.31
C LYS A 23 39.83 -35.07 -13.45
N ASP A 24 39.44 -33.83 -13.15
CA ASP A 24 39.85 -33.14 -11.93
C ASP A 24 38.78 -32.13 -11.50
N GLU A 25 38.22 -32.37 -10.31
CA GLU A 25 37.42 -31.45 -9.54
C GLU A 25 38.30 -30.26 -9.11
N LYS A 26 37.91 -29.03 -9.50
CA LYS A 26 38.44 -27.81 -8.87
C LYS A 26 37.40 -27.18 -7.95
N LYS A 27 37.65 -27.47 -6.68
CA LYS A 27 37.25 -26.78 -5.46
C LYS A 27 37.48 -25.27 -5.59
N GLU A 28 36.41 -24.47 -5.63
CA GLU A 28 36.50 -23.03 -5.38
C GLU A 28 36.22 -22.73 -3.89
N THR A 29 37.15 -21.97 -3.35
CA THR A 29 37.37 -21.66 -1.95
C THR A 29 36.34 -20.66 -1.45
N LYS A 30 35.47 -21.06 -0.53
CA LYS A 30 34.72 -20.12 0.32
C LYS A 30 35.67 -19.55 1.37
N LEU A 31 35.89 -18.24 1.36
CA LEU A 31 36.31 -17.47 2.53
C LEU A 31 35.09 -16.73 3.11
N PRO A 32 35.03 -16.57 4.44
CA PRO A 32 33.78 -16.33 5.15
C PRO A 32 33.48 -14.83 5.25
N ILE A 33 32.22 -14.46 5.07
CA ILE A 33 31.69 -13.24 5.66
C ILE A 33 30.54 -13.67 6.56
N SER A 34 30.86 -13.80 7.85
CA SER A 34 29.91 -13.51 8.91
C SER A 34 29.50 -12.06 8.73
N ASP A 35 28.21 -11.80 8.63
CA ASP A 35 27.53 -10.94 9.61
C ASP A 35 26.02 -11.07 9.44
N THR A 36 25.46 -11.90 10.30
CA THR A 36 24.26 -11.62 11.10
C THR A 36 23.19 -10.73 10.45
N LEU A 37 22.60 -11.20 9.36
CA LEU A 37 21.25 -10.77 9.00
C LEU A 37 20.29 -11.49 9.95
N LEU A 38 19.73 -10.73 10.89
CA LEU A 38 18.56 -11.13 11.66
C LEU A 38 17.49 -11.58 10.65
N LYS A 39 17.30 -12.89 10.55
CA LYS A 39 16.18 -13.50 9.85
C LYS A 39 14.93 -13.11 10.66
N PRO A 40 13.95 -12.36 10.10
CA PRO A 40 12.69 -12.17 10.79
C PRO A 40 12.04 -13.55 10.93
N SER A 41 11.85 -13.97 12.17
CA SER A 41 11.05 -15.14 12.51
C SER A 41 9.60 -14.89 12.08
N HIS A 42 9.12 -15.74 11.17
CA HIS A 42 7.73 -15.85 10.70
C HIS A 42 7.15 -14.60 10.01
N ILE A 43 7.51 -14.45 8.72
CA ILE A 43 6.67 -13.72 7.76
C ILE A 43 5.57 -14.69 7.33
N ASP A 44 4.34 -14.38 7.70
CA ASP A 44 3.12 -15.02 7.22
C ASP A 44 2.95 -14.67 5.73
N GLU A 45 3.07 -15.65 4.83
CA GLU A 45 3.17 -15.47 3.37
C GLU A 45 1.89 -14.91 2.70
N ASN A 46 0.84 -14.66 3.48
CA ASN A 46 -0.46 -14.15 3.03
C ASN A 46 -0.77 -12.70 3.45
N LYS A 47 0.17 -11.93 4.02
CA LYS A 47 -0.10 -10.53 4.44
C LYS A 47 0.31 -9.48 3.40
N SER A 48 -0.52 -8.44 3.27
CA SER A 48 -0.18 -7.21 2.55
C SER A 48 1.09 -6.56 3.11
N VAL A 49 1.96 -6.06 2.24
CA VAL A 49 3.22 -5.41 2.61
C VAL A 49 3.04 -3.91 2.57
N ILE A 50 3.12 -3.27 3.72
CA ILE A 50 3.20 -1.80 3.78
C ILE A 50 4.66 -1.45 3.85
N ILE A 51 5.10 -0.54 2.99
CA ILE A 51 6.51 -0.16 2.88
C ILE A 51 6.64 1.24 3.45
N ALA A 52 6.99 1.33 4.73
CA ALA A 52 7.17 2.60 5.43
C ALA A 52 8.06 3.56 4.64
N PRO A 53 7.82 4.88 4.68
CA PRO A 53 8.75 5.84 4.11
C PRO A 53 10.11 5.73 4.81
N LYS A 54 11.21 5.85 4.06
CA LYS A 54 12.54 5.97 4.66
C LYS A 54 12.62 7.22 5.55
N SER A 55 13.24 7.07 6.71
CA SER A 55 13.61 8.19 7.58
C SER A 55 14.81 8.94 6.98
N GLU A 56 14.54 9.88 6.08
CA GLU A 56 15.61 10.70 5.49
C GLU A 56 15.75 12.07 6.16
N LYS A 57 17.00 12.46 6.40
CA LYS A 57 17.41 13.81 6.81
C LYS A 57 17.52 14.78 5.61
N GLU A 58 17.01 14.39 4.44
CA GLU A 58 17.03 15.25 3.26
C GLU A 58 16.05 16.40 3.41
N GLN A 59 16.45 17.57 2.93
CA GLN A 59 15.60 18.74 2.84
C GLN A 59 14.48 18.44 1.85
N ILE A 60 13.27 18.19 2.36
CA ILE A 60 12.15 17.84 1.49
C ILE A 60 11.55 19.12 0.95
N GLU A 61 11.68 19.32 -0.36
CA GLU A 61 11.22 20.54 -1.02
C GLU A 61 9.69 20.59 -1.07
N SER A 62 9.11 21.74 -0.72
CA SER A 62 7.70 22.01 -0.95
C SER A 62 7.42 22.14 -2.44
N PHE A 63 6.27 21.66 -2.88
CA PHE A 63 5.84 21.78 -4.27
C PHE A 63 4.96 23.01 -4.40
N THR A 64 5.32 23.96 -5.28
CA THR A 64 4.49 25.15 -5.53
C THR A 64 4.10 25.24 -6.98
N GLN A 65 2.80 25.31 -7.25
CA GLN A 65 2.27 25.48 -8.60
C GLN A 65 0.97 26.30 -8.54
N ASN A 66 0.81 27.25 -9.47
CA ASN A 66 -0.37 28.12 -9.55
C ASN A 66 -0.76 28.83 -8.23
N GLY A 67 0.22 29.14 -7.38
CA GLY A 67 0.00 29.77 -6.09
C GLY A 67 -0.46 28.82 -4.97
N ILE A 68 -0.58 27.53 -5.25
CA ILE A 68 -0.85 26.48 -4.26
C ILE A 68 0.48 25.83 -3.87
N THR A 69 0.73 25.67 -2.57
CA THR A 69 1.93 25.02 -2.05
C THR A 69 1.58 23.80 -1.23
N LEU A 70 2.18 22.65 -1.56
CA LEU A 70 2.21 21.44 -0.74
C LEU A 70 3.50 21.41 0.07
N THR A 71 3.38 21.65 1.37
CA THR A 71 4.52 21.57 2.29
C THR A 71 4.50 20.22 3.00
N PRO A 72 5.50 19.36 2.77
CA PRO A 72 5.59 18.09 3.45
C PRO A 72 5.70 18.30 4.97
N TYR A 73 4.91 17.56 5.74
CA TYR A 73 5.04 17.55 7.19
C TYR A 73 4.75 16.16 7.74
N ASN A 74 5.23 15.92 8.95
CA ASN A 74 5.06 14.70 9.72
C ASN A 74 5.67 13.44 9.08
N ASN A 75 6.73 12.96 9.74
CA ASN A 75 7.32 11.65 9.51
C ASN A 75 7.41 10.90 10.84
N GLN A 76 6.40 11.01 11.72
CA GLN A 76 6.34 10.20 12.95
C GLN A 76 6.19 8.71 12.58
N ILE A 77 7.31 8.13 12.17
CA ILE A 77 7.54 6.70 12.11
C ILE A 77 7.80 6.30 13.56
N THR A 78 6.72 6.02 14.28
CA THR A 78 6.87 5.26 15.52
C THR A 78 7.09 3.82 15.11
N GLU A 79 8.35 3.39 14.99
CA GLU A 79 8.73 2.02 14.56
C GLU A 79 8.13 0.91 15.45
N LYS A 80 7.42 1.26 16.53
CA LYS A 80 6.84 0.36 17.52
C LYS A 80 5.31 0.32 17.50
N ALA A 81 4.63 1.24 16.81
CA ALA A 81 3.17 1.28 16.83
C ALA A 81 2.59 0.03 16.18
N THR A 82 1.70 -0.65 16.90
CA THR A 82 1.01 -1.86 16.41
C THR A 82 -0.48 -1.69 16.61
N LEU A 83 -1.26 -2.07 15.60
CA LEU A 83 -2.71 -2.16 15.61
C LEU A 83 -3.10 -3.63 15.33
N LYS A 84 -3.91 -4.21 16.20
CA LYS A 84 -4.45 -5.56 16.02
C LYS A 84 -5.96 -5.54 16.13
N LEU A 85 -6.61 -6.21 15.18
CA LEU A 85 -8.04 -6.53 15.25
C LEU A 85 -8.21 -7.78 16.10
N GLU A 86 -8.91 -7.66 17.22
CA GLU A 86 -9.18 -8.78 18.15
C GLU A 86 -10.43 -9.57 17.75
N THR A 87 -11.31 -8.97 16.95
CA THR A 87 -12.51 -9.65 16.43
C THR A 87 -12.11 -10.61 15.32
N GLU A 88 -12.35 -11.91 15.53
CA GLU A 88 -11.98 -12.97 14.59
C GLU A 88 -13.16 -13.46 13.73
N THR A 89 -14.40 -13.32 14.22
CA THR A 89 -15.62 -13.78 13.54
C THR A 89 -16.50 -12.61 13.13
N PHE A 90 -17.08 -12.70 11.94
CA PHE A 90 -17.91 -11.66 11.33
C PHE A 90 -19.22 -12.29 10.87
N LEU A 91 -20.30 -11.51 10.94
CA LEU A 91 -21.64 -11.90 10.49
C LEU A 91 -22.19 -10.82 9.56
N GLU A 92 -23.18 -11.18 8.75
CA GLU A 92 -23.99 -10.18 8.05
C GLU A 92 -24.75 -9.34 9.08
N GLY A 93 -24.81 -8.02 8.86
CA GLY A 93 -25.43 -7.06 9.77
C GLY A 93 -24.44 -6.38 10.73
N GLU A 94 -24.93 -5.96 11.89
CA GLU A 94 -24.14 -5.22 12.87
C GLU A 94 -23.07 -6.09 13.54
N ASN A 95 -21.83 -5.63 13.50
CA ASN A 95 -20.68 -6.24 14.15
C ASN A 95 -20.00 -5.21 15.07
N GLN A 96 -19.67 -5.62 16.29
CA GLN A 96 -18.82 -4.84 17.18
C GLN A 96 -17.36 -5.30 17.03
N LEU A 97 -16.54 -4.46 16.41
CA LEU A 97 -15.12 -4.71 16.27
C LEU A 97 -14.38 -4.15 17.49
N SER A 98 -13.36 -4.88 17.95
CA SER A 98 -12.46 -4.46 19.01
C SER A 98 -11.00 -4.52 18.56
N PHE A 99 -10.21 -3.56 19.02
CA PHE A 99 -8.80 -3.44 18.67
C PHE A 99 -7.90 -3.41 19.90
N SER A 100 -6.67 -3.87 19.74
CA SER A 100 -5.58 -3.58 20.67
C SER A 100 -4.51 -2.74 19.97
N VAL A 101 -3.92 -1.81 20.73
CA VAL A 101 -2.90 -0.89 20.25
C VAL A 101 -1.75 -0.85 21.24
N SER A 102 -0.52 -0.83 20.74
CA SER A 102 0.69 -0.72 21.54
C SER A 102 1.74 0.14 20.86
N GLY A 103 2.67 0.72 21.63
CA GLY A 103 3.82 1.46 21.09
C GLY A 103 3.52 2.89 20.63
N ILE A 104 2.33 3.41 20.91
CA ILE A 104 1.92 4.79 20.68
C ILE A 104 0.89 5.22 21.74
N GLU A 105 0.94 6.49 22.13
CA GLU A 105 -0.02 7.16 23.00
C GLU A 105 -0.78 8.24 22.20
N ASN A 106 -1.89 8.75 22.74
CA ASN A 106 -2.72 9.79 22.10
C ASN A 106 -3.07 9.50 20.63
N TYR A 107 -3.51 8.28 20.34
CA TYR A 107 -3.88 7.86 18.99
C TYR A 107 -5.39 7.88 18.76
N HIS A 108 -5.77 7.84 17.49
CA HIS A 108 -7.11 7.44 17.07
C HIS A 108 -7.01 6.20 16.16
N ILE A 109 -8.08 5.40 16.13
CA ILE A 109 -8.23 4.31 15.18
C ILE A 109 -9.32 4.72 14.20
N PHE A 110 -8.99 4.72 12.91
CA PHE A 110 -9.96 4.86 11.84
C PHE A 110 -10.18 3.52 11.15
N VAL A 111 -11.40 3.30 10.71
CA VAL A 111 -11.80 2.16 9.88
C VAL A 111 -12.45 2.70 8.62
N PHE A 112 -11.86 2.40 7.48
CA PHE A 112 -12.44 2.62 6.17
C PHE A 112 -13.11 1.33 5.71
N LEU A 113 -14.41 1.36 5.48
CA LEU A 113 -15.21 0.20 5.08
C LEU A 113 -16.02 0.57 3.84
N ASN A 114 -15.77 -0.09 2.72
CA ASN A 114 -16.54 0.06 1.46
C ASN A 114 -16.77 1.53 1.03
N GLY A 115 -15.81 2.43 1.25
CA GLY A 115 -15.94 3.85 0.91
C GLY A 115 -16.31 4.78 2.07
N ALA A 116 -16.77 4.23 3.20
CA ALA A 116 -17.16 4.99 4.38
C ALA A 116 -16.07 4.98 5.45
N LEU A 117 -15.89 6.12 6.12
CA LEU A 117 -14.88 6.30 7.17
C LEU A 117 -15.54 6.35 8.55
N TYR A 118 -15.05 5.54 9.47
CA TYR A 118 -15.51 5.42 10.85
C TYR A 118 -14.34 5.68 11.80
N GLN A 119 -14.63 6.25 12.97
CA GLN A 119 -13.66 6.41 14.05
C GLN A 119 -14.05 5.50 15.21
N ALA A 120 -13.10 4.73 15.73
CA ALA A 120 -13.33 3.91 16.90
C ALA A 120 -13.44 4.77 18.17
N ASN A 121 -14.31 4.37 19.09
CA ASN A 121 -14.40 4.91 20.44
C ASN A 121 -13.89 3.85 21.43
N GLN A 122 -12.93 4.20 22.28
CA GLN A 122 -12.32 3.25 23.24
C GLN A 122 -11.88 1.94 22.57
N ASN A 123 -11.23 2.05 21.41
CA ASN A 123 -10.77 0.93 20.57
C ASN A 123 -11.86 -0.02 20.11
N LYS A 124 -13.11 0.46 20.01
CA LYS A 124 -14.24 -0.29 19.48
C LYS A 124 -15.00 0.51 18.43
N VAL A 125 -15.61 -0.19 17.48
CA VAL A 125 -16.48 0.41 16.47
C VAL A 125 -17.60 -0.56 16.12
N SER A 126 -18.82 -0.07 15.98
CA SER A 126 -19.93 -0.83 15.40
C SER A 126 -19.95 -0.57 13.90
N LEU A 127 -19.94 -1.63 13.10
CA LEU A 127 -19.97 -1.58 11.65
C LEU A 127 -21.06 -2.53 11.13
N ASP A 128 -21.76 -2.10 10.11
CA ASP A 128 -22.71 -2.94 9.40
C ASP A 128 -22.00 -3.60 8.22
N LEU A 129 -21.92 -4.93 8.24
CA LEU A 129 -21.29 -5.71 7.17
C LEU A 129 -22.36 -6.30 6.25
N LEU A 130 -22.17 -6.14 4.95
CA LEU A 130 -23.13 -6.59 3.94
C LEU A 130 -22.86 -8.06 3.57
N ASP A 131 -23.88 -8.75 3.05
CA ASP A 131 -23.67 -10.01 2.32
C ASP A 131 -22.72 -9.75 1.12
N GLY A 132 -21.70 -10.60 0.95
CA GLY A 132 -20.65 -10.41 -0.05
C GLY A 132 -19.34 -9.84 0.51
N ASN A 133 -18.63 -9.07 -0.32
CA ASN A 133 -17.27 -8.57 -0.05
C ASN A 133 -17.32 -7.26 0.77
N ASN A 134 -16.63 -7.24 1.90
CA ASN A 134 -16.52 -6.07 2.77
C ASN A 134 -15.05 -5.70 2.92
N LEU A 135 -14.63 -4.70 2.14
CA LEU A 135 -13.25 -4.27 2.10
C LEU A 135 -12.99 -3.25 3.20
N MET A 136 -12.14 -3.65 4.14
CA MET A 136 -11.84 -2.91 5.36
C MET A 136 -10.36 -2.55 5.43
N VAL A 137 -10.10 -1.27 5.71
CA VAL A 137 -8.77 -0.75 6.06
C VAL A 137 -8.83 -0.10 7.44
N CYS A 138 -8.11 -0.63 8.42
CA CYS A 138 -7.97 0.00 9.72
C CYS A 138 -6.58 0.62 9.87
N PHE A 139 -6.47 1.80 10.47
CA PHE A 139 -5.19 2.46 10.64
C PHE A 139 -5.18 3.40 11.85
N LEU A 140 -3.98 3.67 12.36
CA LEU A 140 -3.74 4.62 13.43
C LEU A 140 -3.49 6.02 12.89
N THR A 141 -3.98 7.02 13.61
CA THR A 141 -3.51 8.41 13.48
C THR A 141 -2.95 8.88 14.81
N ASP A 142 -2.09 9.90 14.77
CA ASP A 142 -1.73 10.69 15.95
C ASP A 142 -2.88 11.59 16.41
N GLU A 143 -2.64 12.36 17.47
CA GLU A 143 -3.57 13.32 18.07
C GLU A 143 -3.99 14.46 17.14
N ASN A 144 -3.23 14.70 16.06
CA ASN A 144 -3.50 15.72 15.05
C ASN A 144 -4.17 15.12 13.81
N PHE A 145 -4.69 13.89 13.90
CA PHE A 145 -5.28 13.17 12.77
C PHE A 145 -4.32 13.04 11.58
N THR A 146 -3.04 12.82 11.83
CA THR A 146 -2.10 12.41 10.78
C THR A 146 -1.85 10.91 10.85
N ILE A 147 -1.87 10.22 9.72
CA ILE A 147 -1.71 8.77 9.66
C ILE A 147 -0.31 8.36 10.13
N VAL A 148 -0.28 7.39 11.04
CA VAL A 148 0.94 6.70 11.45
C VAL A 148 1.33 5.72 10.34
N LYS A 149 2.30 6.11 9.51
CA LYS A 149 2.77 5.34 8.33
C LYS A 149 3.66 4.15 8.72
N GLN A 150 3.19 3.35 9.66
CA GLN A 150 3.87 2.17 10.20
C GLN A 150 3.14 0.90 9.74
N PRO A 151 3.82 -0.08 9.11
CA PRO A 151 3.18 -1.29 8.60
C PRO A 151 2.38 -2.06 9.65
N SER A 152 2.91 -2.18 10.87
CA SER A 152 2.23 -2.83 11.99
C SER A 152 1.01 -2.06 12.52
N GLY A 153 0.84 -0.80 12.13
CA GLY A 153 -0.28 0.07 12.54
C GLY A 153 -1.46 0.07 11.56
N ILE A 154 -1.44 -0.76 10.53
CA ILE A 154 -2.45 -0.79 9.45
C ILE A 154 -2.90 -2.23 9.20
N ILE A 155 -4.21 -2.41 8.99
CA ILE A 155 -4.85 -3.68 8.70
C ILE A 155 -5.62 -3.52 7.40
N LEU A 156 -5.34 -4.37 6.40
CA LEU A 156 -6.15 -4.52 5.19
C LEU A 156 -6.81 -5.90 5.24
N LYS A 157 -8.12 -5.96 5.01
CA LYS A 157 -8.87 -7.21 5.01
C LYS A 157 -10.08 -7.13 4.10
N ASN A 158 -10.26 -8.13 3.23
CA ASN A 158 -11.56 -8.38 2.62
C ASN A 158 -12.35 -9.41 3.45
N ILE A 159 -13.45 -8.99 4.07
CA ILE A 159 -14.34 -9.90 4.82
C ILE A 159 -15.45 -10.35 3.87
N ILE A 160 -15.44 -11.64 3.53
CA ILE A 160 -16.45 -12.24 2.64
C ILE A 160 -17.49 -12.93 3.49
N LEU A 161 -18.74 -12.48 3.38
CA LEU A 161 -19.90 -13.05 4.06
C LEU A 161 -20.81 -13.70 3.02
N GLY A 162 -21.47 -14.79 3.38
CA GLY A 162 -22.29 -15.57 2.45
C GLY A 162 -21.49 -16.47 1.50
N ASN A 163 -22.08 -16.83 0.37
CA ASN A 163 -21.46 -17.68 -0.65
C ASN A 163 -21.08 -16.84 -1.87
N HIS A 164 -19.98 -16.09 -1.75
CA HIS A 164 -19.49 -15.18 -2.78
C HIS A 164 -18.01 -15.43 -3.05
N ASP A 165 -17.59 -15.14 -4.28
CA ASP A 165 -16.18 -15.17 -4.66
C ASP A 165 -15.42 -13.98 -4.07
N ASP A 166 -14.10 -14.16 -3.89
CA ASP A 166 -13.19 -13.07 -3.54
C ASP A 166 -12.84 -12.25 -4.80
N TYR A 167 -13.28 -11.00 -4.82
CA TYR A 167 -13.01 -10.09 -5.93
C TYR A 167 -11.87 -9.10 -5.63
N PHE A 168 -11.28 -9.13 -4.44
CA PHE A 168 -10.27 -8.18 -4.03
C PHE A 168 -8.87 -8.80 -4.05
N ASN A 169 -7.99 -8.24 -4.87
CA ASN A 169 -6.59 -8.64 -4.85
C ASN A 169 -5.82 -7.88 -3.76
N GLU A 170 -5.73 -8.49 -2.57
CA GLU A 170 -4.97 -7.95 -1.44
C GLU A 170 -3.49 -7.71 -1.74
N LYS A 171 -2.92 -8.24 -2.83
CA LYS A 171 -1.50 -8.08 -3.19
C LYS A 171 -1.23 -6.95 -4.17
N GLN A 172 -2.26 -6.34 -4.76
CA GLN A 172 -2.09 -5.22 -5.68
C GLN A 172 -1.69 -3.94 -4.94
N PRO A 173 -1.04 -2.97 -5.62
CA PRO A 173 -0.84 -1.62 -5.11
C PRO A 173 -2.17 -0.93 -4.80
N HIS A 174 -2.31 -0.40 -3.59
CA HIS A 174 -3.48 0.35 -3.16
C HIS A 174 -3.09 1.72 -2.61
N LEU A 175 -3.89 2.72 -2.94
CA LEU A 175 -3.89 4.06 -2.36
C LEU A 175 -5.21 4.26 -1.61
N LEU A 176 -5.15 4.87 -0.43
CA LEU A 176 -6.34 5.34 0.28
C LEU A 176 -6.15 6.80 0.67
N TYR A 177 -6.98 7.70 0.12
CA TYR A 177 -7.03 9.08 0.56
C TYR A 177 -7.69 9.18 1.93
N PHE A 178 -7.08 9.93 2.86
CA PHE A 178 -7.62 10.17 4.18
C PHE A 178 -7.87 11.66 4.40
N SER A 179 -9.10 11.97 4.80
CA SER A 179 -9.48 13.30 5.26
C SER A 179 -10.36 13.14 6.51
N PRO A 180 -9.91 13.59 7.69
CA PRO A 180 -10.66 13.41 8.92
C PRO A 180 -11.93 14.26 8.94
N ASN A 181 -11.96 15.38 8.21
CA ASN A 181 -13.11 16.26 8.08
C ASN A 181 -12.95 17.22 6.88
N LYS A 182 -14.03 17.92 6.54
CA LYS A 182 -14.08 18.85 5.40
C LYS A 182 -13.28 20.15 5.58
N TYR A 183 -12.65 20.38 6.72
CA TYR A 183 -11.86 21.59 7.02
C TYR A 183 -10.37 21.30 7.09
N SER A 184 -9.98 20.06 6.80
CA SER A 184 -8.59 19.66 6.79
C SER A 184 -7.86 20.30 5.61
N GLU A 185 -6.91 21.17 5.92
CA GLU A 185 -5.91 21.66 4.96
C GLU A 185 -4.73 20.67 4.81
N ASN A 186 -4.91 19.45 5.32
CA ASN A 186 -3.93 18.37 5.22
C ASN A 186 -4.31 17.38 4.13
N LEU A 187 -3.33 17.04 3.30
CA LEU A 187 -3.37 15.97 2.34
C LEU A 187 -2.58 14.78 2.93
N ASP A 188 -3.30 13.74 3.34
CA ASP A 188 -2.70 12.51 3.85
C ASP A 188 -3.30 11.28 3.19
N PHE A 189 -2.51 10.22 3.07
CA PHE A 189 -2.90 9.00 2.37
C PHE A 189 -2.09 7.79 2.81
N LEU A 190 -2.67 6.61 2.63
CA LEU A 190 -2.01 5.33 2.81
C LEU A 190 -1.59 4.74 1.46
N LEU A 191 -0.45 4.06 1.48
CA LEU A 191 0.00 3.17 0.41
C LEU A 191 0.13 1.75 0.96
N ILE A 192 -0.41 0.76 0.25
CA ILE A 192 -0.37 -0.65 0.61
C ILE A 192 0.14 -1.46 -0.58
N ASN A 193 1.03 -2.42 -0.35
CA ASN A 193 1.79 -3.21 -1.34
C ASN A 193 2.58 -2.36 -2.35
N THR A 194 2.89 -1.12 -1.99
CA THR A 194 3.60 -0.20 -2.86
C THR A 194 4.32 0.87 -2.04
N ASN A 195 5.27 1.54 -2.68
CA ASN A 195 5.91 2.74 -2.22
C ASN A 195 6.18 3.66 -3.42
N LEU A 196 6.57 4.90 -3.13
CA LEU A 196 6.93 5.88 -4.17
C LEU A 196 8.45 5.91 -4.41
N GLU A 197 9.21 5.02 -3.78
CA GLU A 197 10.65 4.92 -3.98
C GLU A 197 10.96 4.36 -5.37
N ASN A 198 12.15 4.70 -5.88
CA ASN A 198 12.66 4.24 -7.18
C ASN A 198 11.77 4.64 -8.38
N HIS A 199 10.80 5.54 -8.19
CA HIS A 199 9.94 6.14 -9.23
C HIS A 199 9.02 5.18 -10.01
N ASN A 200 8.84 3.95 -9.53
CA ASN A 200 7.93 2.97 -10.16
C ASN A 200 6.45 3.36 -10.00
N PHE A 201 6.13 4.08 -8.92
CA PHE A 201 4.80 4.58 -8.62
C PHE A 201 4.85 6.04 -8.22
N LYS A 202 3.76 6.76 -8.50
CA LYS A 202 3.60 8.18 -8.17
C LYS A 202 2.16 8.41 -7.72
N VAL A 203 1.97 9.37 -6.83
CA VAL A 203 0.63 9.88 -6.52
C VAL A 203 0.44 11.19 -7.25
N LYS A 204 -0.59 11.29 -8.07
CA LYS A 204 -1.02 12.58 -8.63
C LYS A 204 -2.08 13.17 -7.72
N ALA A 205 -1.83 14.36 -7.19
CA ALA A 205 -2.81 15.16 -6.48
C ALA A 205 -3.30 16.30 -7.37
N THR A 206 -4.61 16.37 -7.62
CA THR A 206 -5.23 17.46 -8.37
C THR A 206 -6.01 18.33 -7.38
N ILE A 207 -5.57 19.58 -7.18
CA ILE A 207 -6.22 20.57 -6.29
C ILE A 207 -6.68 21.76 -7.12
N ASP A 208 -7.99 22.02 -7.20
CA ASP A 208 -8.57 23.11 -8.01
C ASP A 208 -8.02 23.19 -9.45
N ASN A 209 -7.88 22.02 -10.09
CA ASN A 209 -7.29 21.83 -11.43
C ASN A 209 -5.76 22.03 -11.50
N THR A 210 -5.08 22.16 -10.38
CA THR A 210 -3.62 22.18 -10.30
C THR A 210 -3.11 20.79 -9.95
N ASP A 211 -2.34 20.19 -10.86
CA ASP A 211 -1.74 18.87 -10.68
C ASP A 211 -0.37 18.96 -10.01
N PHE A 212 -0.18 18.11 -9.00
CA PHE A 212 1.07 17.85 -8.30
C PHE A 212 1.44 16.37 -8.45
N ILE A 213 2.72 16.09 -8.72
CA ILE A 213 3.24 14.72 -8.73
C ILE A 213 4.02 14.50 -7.45
N ILE A 214 3.46 13.69 -6.57
CA ILE A 214 4.01 13.31 -5.28
C ILE A 214 4.81 12.02 -5.46
N THR A 215 6.09 12.09 -5.09
CA THR A 215 7.07 10.98 -5.17
C THR A 215 7.63 10.59 -3.81
N LYS A 216 7.21 11.24 -2.73
CA LYS A 216 7.56 10.88 -1.35
C LYS A 216 6.27 10.58 -0.57
N TRP A 217 6.25 9.48 0.18
CA TRP A 217 5.06 9.09 0.93
C TRP A 217 5.04 9.78 2.30
N MET A 218 4.34 10.91 2.38
CA MET A 218 4.22 11.74 3.59
C MET A 218 2.86 12.44 3.64
N ALA A 219 2.56 13.09 4.77
CA ALA A 219 1.47 14.06 4.81
C ALA A 219 1.96 15.41 4.26
N TYR A 220 1.03 16.20 3.72
CA TYR A 220 1.33 17.50 3.12
C TYR A 220 0.32 18.54 3.58
N GLN A 221 0.82 19.67 4.08
CA GLN A 221 0.00 20.85 4.37
C GLN A 221 -0.23 21.57 3.05
N ILE A 222 -1.49 21.82 2.74
CA ILE A 222 -1.92 22.64 1.60
C ILE A 222 -1.95 24.09 2.07
N SER A 223 -1.40 25.01 1.27
CA SER A 223 -1.43 26.44 1.54
C SER A 223 -1.52 27.26 0.24
N GLY A 224 -1.83 28.56 0.35
CA GLY A 224 -1.97 29.47 -0.78
C GLY A 224 -3.35 29.49 -1.45
N LEU A 225 -4.27 28.65 -0.97
CA LEU A 225 -5.68 28.70 -1.33
C LEU A 225 -6.40 29.86 -0.63
N LYS A 226 -7.49 30.34 -1.24
CA LYS A 226 -8.33 31.40 -0.67
C LYS A 226 -9.34 30.81 0.31
N LYS A 227 -10.01 31.65 1.10
CA LYS A 227 -11.19 31.22 1.85
C LYS A 227 -12.28 30.74 0.88
N GLY A 228 -12.86 29.56 1.10
CA GLY A 228 -13.85 28.99 0.19
C GLY A 228 -13.85 27.46 0.17
N GLU A 229 -14.68 26.91 -0.71
CA GLU A 229 -14.70 25.49 -1.03
C GLU A 229 -13.65 25.19 -2.11
N HIS A 230 -12.95 24.09 -1.94
CA HIS A 230 -11.87 23.61 -2.78
C HIS A 230 -12.02 22.12 -3.06
N SER A 231 -11.42 21.68 -4.15
CA SER A 231 -11.47 20.30 -4.61
C SER A 231 -10.11 19.63 -4.49
N VAL A 232 -10.10 18.33 -4.19
CA VAL A 232 -8.90 17.49 -4.17
C VAL A 232 -9.21 16.09 -4.70
N ARG A 233 -8.31 15.53 -5.50
CA ARG A 233 -8.35 14.14 -5.97
C ARG A 233 -6.96 13.56 -5.94
N LEU A 234 -6.83 12.34 -5.41
CA LEU A 234 -5.60 11.56 -5.47
C LEU A 234 -5.76 10.39 -6.45
N GLN A 235 -4.72 10.15 -7.25
CA GLN A 235 -4.64 9.03 -8.17
C GLN A 235 -3.28 8.33 -8.05
N LEU A 236 -3.28 7.00 -7.92
CA LEU A 236 -2.06 6.20 -7.95
C LEU A 236 -1.70 5.85 -9.39
N LEU A 237 -0.52 6.27 -9.83
CA LEU A 237 -0.05 6.10 -11.19
C LEU A 237 1.18 5.18 -11.25
N ASP A 238 1.29 4.42 -12.33
CA ASP A 238 2.50 3.68 -12.68
C ASP A 238 3.60 4.58 -13.27
N GLU A 239 4.76 4.00 -13.57
CA GLU A 239 5.91 4.67 -14.18
C GLU A 239 5.58 5.38 -15.51
N ASN A 240 4.57 4.88 -16.23
CA ASN A 240 4.08 5.38 -17.52
C ASN A 240 2.94 6.41 -17.36
N ASN A 241 2.68 6.85 -16.13
CA ASN A 241 1.60 7.77 -15.74
C ASN A 241 0.19 7.24 -16.03
N ARG A 242 0.01 5.90 -16.05
CA ARG A 242 -1.30 5.26 -16.18
C ARG A 242 -1.87 5.01 -14.79
N LEU A 243 -3.18 5.23 -14.65
CA LEU A 243 -3.90 4.88 -13.42
C LEU A 243 -3.77 3.37 -13.17
N ILE A 244 -3.47 3.01 -11.92
CA ILE A 244 -3.47 1.62 -11.49
C ILE A 244 -4.90 1.26 -11.12
N ASP A 245 -5.43 0.21 -11.75
CA ASP A 245 -6.77 -0.29 -11.42
C ASP A 245 -6.82 -0.71 -9.94
N GLY A 246 -7.92 -0.35 -9.29
CA GLY A 246 -8.16 -0.67 -7.90
C GLY A 246 -9.32 0.16 -7.34
N PRO A 247 -10.05 -0.35 -6.34
CA PRO A 247 -11.26 0.30 -5.84
C PRO A 247 -10.98 1.68 -5.20
N PHE A 248 -9.75 1.93 -4.77
CA PHE A 248 -9.37 3.15 -4.05
C PHE A 248 -8.21 3.92 -4.68
N ASN A 249 -7.63 3.39 -5.76
CA ASN A 249 -6.50 4.02 -6.46
C ASN A 249 -6.87 5.33 -7.15
N ASP A 250 -8.16 5.63 -7.22
CA ASP A 250 -8.70 6.93 -7.53
C ASP A 250 -9.67 7.35 -6.41
N SER A 251 -9.34 8.42 -5.70
CA SER A 251 -10.17 8.88 -4.58
C SER A 251 -11.50 9.51 -5.03
N GLY A 252 -11.67 9.76 -6.33
CA GLY A 252 -12.66 10.69 -6.83
C GLY A 252 -12.39 12.13 -6.37
N VAL A 253 -13.27 13.04 -6.78
CA VAL A 253 -13.20 14.45 -6.37
C VAL A 253 -13.81 14.58 -4.97
N ASN A 254 -12.98 14.98 -4.02
CA ASN A 254 -13.37 15.30 -2.65
C ASN A 254 -13.37 16.82 -2.46
N LEU A 255 -14.29 17.31 -1.62
CA LEU A 255 -14.42 18.73 -1.32
C LEU A 255 -13.96 19.01 0.11
N PHE A 256 -13.21 20.09 0.26
CA PHE A 256 -12.82 20.65 1.55
C PHE A 256 -12.99 22.17 1.55
N ARG A 257 -12.91 22.79 2.71
CA ARG A 257 -13.22 24.20 2.91
C ARG A 257 -12.16 24.86 3.78
N ILE A 258 -11.74 26.04 3.35
CA ILE A 258 -10.88 26.96 4.11
C ILE A 258 -11.76 28.08 4.66
N ASP A 259 -11.64 28.35 5.95
CA ASP A 259 -12.42 29.34 6.69
C ASP A 259 -11.71 30.69 6.91
#